data_AF-A0A2E7I199-F1
#
_entry.id   AF-A0A2E7I199-F1
#
_cell.length_a   1.000
_cell.length_b   1.000
_cell.length_c   1.000
_cell.angle_alpha   90.00
_cell.angle_beta   90.00
_cell.angle_gamma   90.00
#
_symmetry.space_group_name_H-M   'P 1'
#
loop_
_entity.id
_entity.type
_entity.pdbx_description
1 polymer ?
#
loop_
_entity_poly.entity_id
_entity_poly.type
_entity_poly.pdbx_seq_one_letter_code
_entity_poly.pdbx_strand_id
1 'polypeptide(L)'
;MVIDSTGFNFPAHMAFVPGAGDAPEDPLYFVVELKGKVRVVTNDRTVSTFAEGFIPAKQRESFTPGGAAGICLDAENGYVFVTFHYLDSTQTYRNGMVRFKTKPGTFGLEAEDTELFLDLFADERSETSHQIGPCQVKDGHIYVSVGFGDDTSQAQNLHSTLGSILRMTPDFKPLADNPFYTDDGEVTAIDYIWAYGFRNPFGLKTVGDRLFATDNGGDIDRFDEVEKGENYMWSGNDWGTGARAAQIFSPAIGIVHLEYVPSDYEFLPEAYRGRFISPSAGGPGAVGQELEGARAVLLMDYNFEKKRMASIPERILRYNGSGMQLPVSVALGPDGMYFIPMLPNQEGQTPIYKIYLDEDSDFPNQIGKNMSPQYLIAEYGCRGCHKIEGAGGNFGPVLDDTLIPRLNGRLSSPEYAEQVAAVDLLTSEPFLGFRNTRQEILAASGEERIKKWLSAYLLAPSFDNPEVKMPNPGMTAAEADTIAAYLLASTIDESEEFGVVDQVKFFVASQIPELRYRHLLLAFFLGGLLAALGLIGLAFTLRKGPKT
;
A
#
# COMPACT_ATOMS: atom_id res chain seq x y z
N MET A 1 -17.24 10.77 -2.18
CA MET A 1 -16.00 11.25 -1.54
C MET A 1 -15.96 12.76 -1.60
N VAL A 2 -15.69 13.44 -0.48
CA VAL A 2 -15.66 14.91 -0.37
C VAL A 2 -14.47 15.35 0.48
N ILE A 3 -14.03 16.60 0.34
CA ILE A 3 -13.07 17.20 1.26
C ILE A 3 -13.79 17.45 2.60
N ASP A 4 -13.21 16.98 3.71
CA ASP A 4 -13.70 17.32 5.05
C ASP A 4 -12.98 18.55 5.60
N SER A 5 -11.64 18.57 5.53
CA SER A 5 -10.82 19.69 6.03
C SER A 5 -9.54 19.87 5.21
N THR A 6 -8.90 21.03 5.36
CA THR A 6 -7.70 21.43 4.61
C THR A 6 -6.69 22.14 5.51
N GLY A 7 -5.52 22.47 4.96
CA GLY A 7 -4.48 23.23 5.66
C GLY A 7 -3.41 22.36 6.31
N PHE A 8 -3.32 21.08 5.94
CA PHE A 8 -2.29 20.15 6.42
C PHE A 8 -1.02 20.20 5.57
N ASN A 9 0.11 19.89 6.20
CA ASN A 9 1.42 19.82 5.59
C ASN A 9 2.06 18.44 5.83
N PHE A 10 2.02 17.56 4.83
CA PHE A 10 2.45 16.16 4.95
C PHE A 10 1.81 15.44 6.15
N PRO A 11 0.46 15.39 6.25
CA PRO A 11 -0.23 14.58 7.25
C PRO A 11 0.19 13.11 7.09
N ALA A 12 0.56 12.48 8.20
CA ALA A 12 1.10 11.13 8.22
C ALA A 12 0.12 10.11 8.83
N HIS A 13 -0.62 10.50 9.87
CA HIS A 13 -1.55 9.62 10.57
C HIS A 13 -2.66 10.44 11.25
N MET A 14 -3.84 9.86 11.41
CA MET A 14 -4.95 10.47 12.16
C MET A 14 -5.53 9.52 13.21
N ALA A 15 -6.21 10.10 14.19
CA ALA A 15 -6.99 9.38 15.18
C ALA A 15 -8.26 10.18 15.55
N PHE A 16 -9.42 9.54 15.47
CA PHE A 16 -10.68 10.12 15.94
C PHE A 16 -10.77 10.09 17.46
N VAL A 17 -11.36 11.14 18.04
CA VAL A 17 -11.64 11.20 19.47
C VAL A 17 -12.74 10.19 19.81
N PRO A 18 -12.47 9.18 20.67
CA PRO A 18 -13.48 8.22 21.08
C PRO A 18 -14.59 8.94 21.86
N GLY A 19 -15.83 8.87 21.36
CA GLY A 19 -16.96 9.54 22.01
C GLY A 19 -16.82 11.07 22.02
N ALA A 20 -16.37 11.65 20.90
CA ALA A 20 -16.32 13.10 20.71
C ALA A 20 -17.63 13.77 21.16
N GLY A 21 -17.52 14.93 21.83
CA GLY A 21 -18.69 15.72 22.20
C GLY A 21 -19.39 16.31 20.98
N ASP A 22 -20.62 16.80 21.14
CA ASP A 22 -21.45 17.30 20.05
C ASP A 22 -21.29 18.81 19.80
N ALA A 23 -20.57 19.54 20.66
CA ALA A 23 -20.45 20.98 20.52
C ALA A 23 -19.59 21.33 19.29
N PRO A 24 -19.88 22.44 18.57
CA PRO A 24 -19.11 22.87 17.40
C PRO A 24 -17.59 22.92 17.63
N GLU A 25 -17.17 23.34 18.82
CA GLU A 25 -15.79 23.50 19.27
C GLU A 25 -15.16 22.24 19.86
N ASP A 26 -15.91 21.15 20.03
CA ASP A 26 -15.37 19.92 20.60
C ASP A 26 -14.38 19.27 19.62
N PRO A 27 -13.23 18.75 20.11
CA PRO A 27 -12.29 18.01 19.29
C PRO A 27 -12.94 16.78 18.65
N LEU A 28 -12.87 16.69 17.33
CA LEU A 28 -13.40 15.58 16.55
C LEU A 28 -12.30 14.55 16.25
N TYR A 29 -11.15 15.01 15.73
CA TYR A 29 -10.00 14.14 15.48
C TYR A 29 -8.68 14.91 15.51
N PHE A 30 -7.60 14.16 15.68
CA PHE A 30 -6.23 14.64 15.63
C PHE A 30 -5.50 14.12 14.41
N VAL A 31 -4.57 14.92 13.89
CA VAL A 31 -3.73 14.59 12.74
C VAL A 31 -2.30 14.93 13.09
N VAL A 32 -1.40 13.96 12.97
CA VAL A 32 0.04 14.23 13.08
C VAL A 32 0.63 14.47 11.68
N GLU A 33 1.35 15.57 11.56
CA GLU A 33 2.12 15.92 10.38
C GLU A 33 3.55 15.41 10.53
N LEU A 34 4.10 14.88 9.43
CA LEU A 34 5.43 14.30 9.34
C LEU A 34 6.54 15.21 9.91
N LYS A 35 6.32 16.52 9.85
CA LYS A 35 7.24 17.58 10.32
C LYS A 35 7.17 17.88 11.82
N GLY A 36 6.38 17.14 12.60
CA GLY A 36 6.32 17.32 14.07
C GLY A 36 5.33 18.37 14.52
N LYS A 37 4.15 18.39 13.88
CA LYS A 37 2.99 19.19 14.30
C LYS A 37 1.79 18.27 14.49
N VAL A 38 1.09 18.43 15.59
CA VAL A 38 -0.21 17.82 15.82
C VAL A 38 -1.27 18.87 15.57
N ARG A 39 -2.18 18.57 14.65
CA ARG A 39 -3.35 19.37 14.33
C ARG A 39 -4.55 18.75 15.04
N VAL A 40 -5.44 19.59 15.54
CA VAL A 40 -6.76 19.18 16.04
C VAL A 40 -7.83 19.79 15.14
N VAL A 41 -8.84 19.00 14.82
CA VAL A 41 -10.01 19.43 14.06
C VAL A 41 -11.23 19.28 14.93
N THR A 42 -12.06 20.31 14.96
CA THR A 42 -13.31 20.36 15.73
C THR A 42 -14.52 19.96 14.89
N ASN A 43 -15.67 19.77 15.52
CA ASN A 43 -16.92 19.43 14.82
C ASN A 43 -17.34 20.47 13.77
N ASP A 44 -17.04 21.75 13.95
CA ASP A 44 -17.25 22.80 12.94
C ASP A 44 -16.16 22.89 11.86
N ARG A 45 -15.21 21.93 11.88
CA ARG A 45 -14.07 21.81 10.96
C ARG A 45 -13.06 22.96 11.08
N THR A 46 -13.05 23.65 12.21
CA THR A 46 -11.94 24.52 12.58
C THR A 46 -10.68 23.67 12.79
N VAL A 47 -9.57 24.07 12.17
CA VAL A 47 -8.28 23.38 12.28
C VAL A 47 -7.29 24.26 13.04
N SER A 48 -6.81 23.80 14.20
CA SER A 48 -5.79 24.50 15.00
C SER A 48 -4.56 23.63 15.26
N THR A 49 -3.47 24.26 15.72
CA THR A 49 -2.29 23.53 16.20
C THR A 49 -2.56 23.11 17.64
N PHE A 50 -2.53 21.81 17.91
CA PHE A 50 -2.60 21.26 19.27
C PHE A 50 -1.24 21.26 19.96
N ALA A 51 -0.20 20.82 19.23
CA ALA A 51 1.19 20.79 19.70
C ALA A 51 2.16 20.88 18.52
N GLU A 52 3.35 21.43 18.73
CA GLU A 52 4.44 21.47 17.75
C GLU A 52 5.81 21.53 18.45
N GLY A 53 6.89 21.27 17.71
CA GLY A 53 8.26 21.44 18.23
C GLY A 53 8.73 20.37 19.21
N PHE A 54 8.02 19.24 19.31
CA PHE A 54 8.37 18.12 20.18
C PHE A 54 9.45 17.20 19.60
N ILE A 55 9.68 17.21 18.29
CA ILE A 55 10.76 16.45 17.67
C ILE A 55 12.08 17.18 17.97
N PRO A 56 13.08 16.55 18.62
CA PRO A 56 14.31 17.24 19.07
C PRO A 56 15.14 17.87 17.95
N ALA A 57 14.94 17.44 16.71
CA ALA A 57 15.70 17.89 15.54
C ALA A 57 14.82 18.63 14.53
N LYS A 58 15.39 19.69 13.93
CA LYS A 58 14.73 20.45 12.87
C LYS A 58 14.46 19.56 11.65
N GLN A 59 13.20 19.52 11.23
CA GLN A 59 12.77 18.80 10.04
C GLN A 59 13.06 19.61 8.76
N ARG A 60 13.26 18.91 7.65
CA ARG A 60 13.49 19.54 6.34
C ARG A 60 12.17 20.08 5.78
N GLU A 61 12.27 21.14 4.96
CA GLU A 61 11.07 21.73 4.34
C GLU A 61 10.51 20.90 3.18
N SER A 62 11.39 20.28 2.40
CA SER A 62 11.01 19.33 1.36
C SER A 62 10.49 18.03 1.96
N PHE A 63 9.61 17.35 1.25
CA PHE A 63 9.20 15.99 1.61
C PHE A 63 10.42 15.06 1.79
N THR A 64 10.48 14.41 2.94
CA THR A 64 11.37 13.29 3.25
C THR A 64 10.56 12.29 4.06
N PRO A 65 10.77 10.97 3.94
CA PRO A 65 9.96 9.94 4.61
C PRO A 65 10.15 9.86 6.15
N GLY A 66 10.50 10.98 6.79
CA GLY A 66 10.62 11.16 8.24
C GLY A 66 10.15 12.54 8.70
N GLY A 67 9.68 12.78 9.93
CA GLY A 67 9.93 12.06 11.17
C GLY A 67 8.73 11.55 11.97
N ALA A 68 7.62 12.28 12.12
CA ALA A 68 6.47 11.77 12.90
C ALA A 68 5.75 10.64 12.16
N ALA A 69 5.46 9.52 12.85
CA ALA A 69 5.02 8.28 12.22
C ALA A 69 3.59 7.88 12.59
N GLY A 70 3.21 7.99 13.87
CA GLY A 70 1.91 7.53 14.37
C GLY A 70 1.32 8.43 15.43
N ILE A 71 -0.01 8.39 15.56
CA ILE A 71 -0.76 9.04 16.64
C ILE A 71 -1.81 8.08 17.20
N CYS A 72 -1.92 8.01 18.53
CA CYS A 72 -2.95 7.23 19.22
C CYS A 72 -3.41 7.97 20.48
N LEU A 73 -4.65 7.69 20.92
CA LEU A 73 -5.34 8.45 21.94
C LEU A 73 -5.73 7.56 23.12
N ASP A 74 -5.54 8.07 24.33
CA ASP A 74 -6.08 7.49 25.56
C ASP A 74 -7.11 8.47 26.14
N ALA A 75 -8.38 8.17 25.87
CA ALA A 75 -9.49 9.02 26.30
C ALA A 75 -9.63 9.03 27.82
N GLU A 76 -9.36 7.93 28.52
CA GLU A 76 -9.55 7.84 29.97
C GLU A 76 -8.63 8.82 30.71
N ASN A 77 -7.38 8.92 30.27
CA ASN A 77 -6.38 9.79 30.88
C ASN A 77 -6.24 11.16 30.20
N GLY A 78 -6.87 11.36 29.04
CA GLY A 78 -6.72 12.57 28.24
C GLY A 78 -5.32 12.68 27.65
N TYR A 79 -4.76 11.58 27.15
CA TYR A 79 -3.43 11.55 26.56
C TYR A 79 -3.45 11.42 25.04
N VAL A 80 -2.60 12.20 24.39
CA VAL A 80 -2.28 12.07 22.96
C VAL A 80 -0.84 11.60 22.83
N PHE A 81 -0.63 10.43 22.25
CA PHE A 81 0.71 9.88 22.00
C PHE A 81 1.10 10.08 20.56
N VAL A 82 2.36 10.45 20.33
CA VAL A 82 2.97 10.52 18.99
C VAL A 82 4.27 9.75 18.98
N THR A 83 4.45 8.89 17.97
CA THR A 83 5.72 8.23 17.67
C THR A 83 6.46 9.03 16.59
N PHE A 84 7.78 9.10 16.69
CA PHE A 84 8.59 9.81 15.71
C PHE A 84 10.01 9.25 15.64
N HIS A 85 10.69 9.57 14.54
CA HIS A 85 12.14 9.46 14.48
C HIS A 85 12.78 10.82 14.26
N TYR A 86 14.04 10.93 14.63
CA TYR A 86 14.79 12.17 14.56
C TYR A 86 16.28 11.91 14.41
N LEU A 87 17.02 12.95 14.03
CA LEU A 87 18.47 12.93 13.99
C LEU A 87 18.99 13.51 15.29
N ASP A 88 19.72 12.73 16.09
CA ASP A 88 20.27 13.21 17.35
C ASP A 88 21.45 14.19 17.15
N SER A 89 21.99 14.70 18.26
CA SER A 89 23.14 15.62 18.23
C SER A 89 24.41 15.01 17.63
N THR A 90 24.49 13.69 17.54
CA THR A 90 25.62 12.94 16.95
C THR A 90 25.42 12.63 15.46
N GLN A 91 24.32 13.10 14.87
CA GLN A 91 23.91 12.75 13.50
C GLN A 91 23.54 11.27 13.33
N THR A 92 23.03 10.65 14.39
CA THR A 92 22.48 9.28 14.35
C THR A 92 20.96 9.36 14.34
N TYR A 93 20.32 8.58 13.46
CA TYR A 93 18.85 8.48 13.48
C TYR A 93 18.42 7.66 14.70
N ARG A 94 17.45 8.19 15.45
CA ARG A 94 16.87 7.59 16.66
C ARG A 94 15.37 7.56 16.55
N ASN A 95 14.74 6.60 17.22
CA ASN A 95 13.30 6.57 17.45
C ASN A 95 12.95 7.31 18.74
N GLY A 96 11.69 7.67 18.91
CA GLY A 96 11.21 8.37 20.10
C GLY A 96 9.70 8.43 20.17
N MET A 97 9.21 8.74 21.35
CA MET A 97 7.78 8.99 21.60
C MET A 97 7.60 10.26 22.42
N VAL A 98 6.42 10.85 22.29
CA VAL A 98 5.96 11.95 23.14
C VAL A 98 4.53 11.67 23.59
N ARG A 99 4.24 12.02 24.83
CA ARG A 99 2.88 12.08 25.37
C ARG A 99 2.52 13.53 25.63
N PHE A 100 1.35 13.95 25.15
CA PHE A 100 0.71 15.20 25.54
C PHE A 100 -0.44 14.91 26.48
N LYS A 101 -0.55 15.68 27.56
CA LYS A 101 -1.72 15.67 28.43
C LYS A 101 -2.70 16.75 28.00
N THR A 102 -3.98 16.44 28.05
CA THR A 102 -5.08 17.37 27.86
C THR A 102 -6.26 16.93 28.76
N LYS A 103 -7.49 17.29 28.41
CA LYS A 103 -8.69 16.95 29.17
C LYS A 103 -9.07 15.46 29.07
N PRO A 104 -9.18 14.73 30.19
CA PRO A 104 -9.76 13.39 30.21
C PRO A 104 -11.18 13.34 29.63
N GLY A 105 -11.48 12.29 28.87
CA GLY A 105 -12.76 12.02 28.22
C GLY A 105 -12.96 12.79 26.93
N THR A 106 -12.90 14.13 26.99
CA THR A 106 -13.31 15.00 25.87
C THR A 106 -12.17 15.50 25.01
N PHE A 107 -10.92 15.42 25.52
CA PHE A 107 -9.76 16.12 24.96
C PHE A 107 -9.94 17.64 24.93
N GLY A 108 -8.85 18.36 24.69
CA GLY A 108 -8.82 19.82 24.52
C GLY A 108 -8.15 20.21 23.22
N LEU A 109 -8.15 21.51 22.92
CA LEU A 109 -7.56 22.06 21.70
C LEU A 109 -6.06 22.33 21.81
N GLU A 110 -5.50 22.23 23.02
CA GLU A 110 -4.08 22.48 23.32
C GLU A 110 -3.56 21.43 24.32
N ALA A 111 -2.25 21.16 24.25
CA ALA A 111 -1.56 20.34 25.23
C ALA A 111 -1.32 21.13 26.54
N GLU A 112 -1.68 20.54 27.67
CA GLU A 112 -1.46 21.10 29.01
C GLU A 112 -0.09 20.71 29.58
N ASP A 113 0.41 19.53 29.20
CA ASP A 113 1.72 19.00 29.59
C ASP A 113 2.32 18.14 28.47
N THR A 114 3.64 18.00 28.46
CA THR A 114 4.39 17.25 27.44
C THR A 114 5.51 16.44 28.08
N GLU A 115 5.54 15.13 27.82
CA GLU A 115 6.58 14.22 28.28
C GLU A 115 7.22 13.50 27.09
N LEU A 116 8.55 13.63 26.95
CA LEU A 116 9.33 12.91 25.94
C LEU A 116 9.83 11.58 26.49
N PHE A 117 9.73 10.53 25.68
CA PHE A 117 10.24 9.21 25.99
C PHE A 117 11.28 8.81 24.94
N LEU A 118 12.54 9.10 25.27
CA LEU A 118 13.70 8.92 24.38
C LEU A 118 14.66 7.86 24.90
N ASP A 119 14.75 7.70 26.22
CA ASP A 119 15.79 6.89 26.88
C ASP A 119 15.79 5.43 26.41
N LEU A 120 14.61 4.84 26.18
CA LEU A 120 14.48 3.47 25.67
C LEU A 120 15.18 3.26 24.31
N PHE A 121 15.19 4.30 23.47
CA PHE A 121 15.69 4.23 22.08
C PHE A 121 17.09 4.86 21.94
N ALA A 122 17.63 5.44 23.01
CA ALA A 122 18.79 6.33 22.95
C ALA A 122 20.08 5.63 22.48
N ASP A 123 20.19 4.33 22.71
CA ASP A 123 21.37 3.54 22.33
C ASP A 123 21.22 2.85 20.97
N GLU A 124 20.05 2.92 20.35
CA GLU A 124 19.74 2.21 19.10
C GLU A 124 19.85 3.09 17.86
N ARG A 125 20.50 2.59 16.82
CA ARG A 125 20.57 3.29 15.54
C ARG A 125 19.39 2.87 14.66
N SER A 126 18.49 3.80 14.40
CA SER A 126 17.51 3.71 13.31
C SER A 126 18.14 4.17 11.99
N GLU A 127 17.35 4.18 10.92
CA GLU A 127 17.72 4.75 9.62
C GLU A 127 16.60 5.60 9.02
N THR A 128 16.85 6.18 7.85
CA THR A 128 15.85 6.92 7.05
C THR A 128 14.67 6.07 6.55
N SER A 129 14.72 4.76 6.78
CA SER A 129 13.69 3.78 6.45
C SER A 129 13.67 2.71 7.54
N HIS A 130 12.53 2.04 7.70
CA HIS A 130 12.32 1.02 8.73
C HIS A 130 12.49 1.56 10.15
N GLN A 131 11.98 2.76 10.39
CA GLN A 131 11.92 3.42 11.69
C GLN A 131 10.72 2.97 12.54
N ILE A 132 10.49 3.65 13.68
CA ILE A 132 9.26 3.53 14.47
C ILE A 132 8.00 3.80 13.64
N GLY A 133 6.93 3.05 13.91
CA GLY A 133 5.66 3.07 13.20
C GLY A 133 4.48 3.53 14.08
N PRO A 134 3.24 3.08 13.79
CA PRO A 134 2.06 3.46 14.55
C PRO A 134 2.06 2.98 16.01
N CYS A 135 1.18 3.60 16.81
CA CYS A 135 0.84 3.15 18.15
C CYS A 135 -0.67 2.87 18.26
N GLN A 136 -1.06 2.07 19.26
CA GLN A 136 -2.46 1.76 19.60
C GLN A 136 -2.64 1.74 21.11
N VAL A 137 -3.73 2.32 21.61
CA VAL A 137 -4.12 2.23 23.02
C VAL A 137 -5.23 1.20 23.17
N LYS A 138 -5.08 0.26 24.11
CA LYS A 138 -6.10 -0.74 24.44
C LYS A 138 -6.01 -1.13 25.91
N ASP A 139 -7.13 -1.00 26.63
CA ASP A 139 -7.29 -1.40 28.02
C ASP A 139 -6.18 -0.91 28.96
N GLY A 140 -5.81 0.37 28.85
CA GLY A 140 -4.75 0.97 29.66
C GLY A 140 -3.33 0.54 29.28
N HIS A 141 -3.12 0.04 28.05
CA HIS A 141 -1.81 -0.30 27.51
C HIS A 141 -1.58 0.40 26.17
N ILE A 142 -0.33 0.72 25.87
CA ILE A 142 0.11 1.20 24.56
C ILE A 142 0.89 0.09 23.87
N TYR A 143 0.52 -0.20 22.63
CA TYR A 143 1.30 -1.01 21.71
C TYR A 143 1.98 -0.11 20.68
N VAL A 144 3.24 -0.37 20.36
CA VAL A 144 4.03 0.46 19.45
C VAL A 144 4.84 -0.42 18.52
N SER A 145 4.77 -0.16 17.22
CA SER A 145 5.56 -0.92 16.24
C SER A 145 6.89 -0.23 15.96
N VAL A 146 7.96 -1.01 15.79
CA VAL A 146 9.31 -0.51 15.52
C VAL A 146 9.95 -1.32 14.40
N GLY A 147 10.35 -0.64 13.31
CA GLY A 147 11.09 -1.27 12.21
C GLY A 147 12.53 -1.64 12.59
N PHE A 148 13.18 -2.44 11.74
CA PHE A 148 14.48 -3.05 12.06
C PHE A 148 15.71 -2.12 11.92
N GLY A 149 15.52 -0.86 11.49
CA GLY A 149 16.62 0.12 11.43
C GLY A 149 17.74 -0.20 10.42
N ASP A 150 17.48 -1.02 9.40
CA ASP A 150 18.44 -1.44 8.36
C ASP A 150 19.61 -2.33 8.84
N ASP A 151 19.58 -2.80 10.09
CA ASP A 151 20.50 -3.81 10.62
C ASP A 151 19.79 -5.15 10.83
N THR A 152 20.00 -6.07 9.89
CA THR A 152 19.35 -7.39 9.89
C THR A 152 19.60 -8.24 11.14
N SER A 153 20.62 -7.91 11.95
CA SER A 153 20.87 -8.59 13.22
C SER A 153 19.91 -8.18 14.35
N GLN A 154 19.23 -7.03 14.22
CA GLN A 154 18.43 -6.48 15.31
C GLN A 154 17.03 -7.07 15.43
N ALA A 155 16.39 -7.43 14.32
CA ALA A 155 15.03 -7.97 14.36
C ALA A 155 14.90 -9.30 15.12
N GLN A 156 16.02 -10.00 15.34
CA GLN A 156 16.08 -11.24 16.14
C GLN A 156 16.71 -11.02 17.52
N ASN A 157 17.10 -9.78 17.86
CA ASN A 157 17.77 -9.41 19.10
C ASN A 157 16.76 -8.90 20.13
N LEU A 158 16.47 -9.71 21.16
CA LEU A 158 15.57 -9.33 22.25
C LEU A 158 16.11 -8.21 23.15
N HIS A 159 17.38 -7.82 23.01
CA HIS A 159 17.96 -6.67 23.70
C HIS A 159 17.87 -5.38 22.86
N SER A 160 17.12 -5.39 21.76
CA SER A 160 16.81 -4.20 20.97
C SER A 160 15.30 -4.08 20.72
N THR A 161 14.80 -2.85 20.67
CA THR A 161 13.43 -2.54 20.23
C THR A 161 13.27 -2.65 18.72
N LEU A 162 14.36 -2.64 17.94
CA LEU A 162 14.29 -2.67 16.48
C LEU A 162 13.70 -4.00 15.97
N GLY A 163 12.75 -3.91 15.03
CA GLY A 163 12.07 -5.07 14.45
C GLY A 163 11.10 -5.75 15.43
N SER A 164 10.51 -4.98 16.34
CA SER A 164 9.61 -5.48 17.38
C SER A 164 8.29 -4.72 17.45
N ILE A 165 7.33 -5.31 18.16
CA ILE A 165 6.17 -4.61 18.69
C ILE A 165 6.35 -4.55 20.21
N LEU A 166 6.28 -3.35 20.76
CA LEU A 166 6.42 -3.07 22.19
C LEU A 166 5.05 -2.98 22.86
N ARG A 167 4.97 -3.29 24.16
CA ARG A 167 3.80 -3.07 25.03
C ARG A 167 4.23 -2.39 26.32
N MET A 168 3.55 -1.30 26.68
CA MET A 168 3.86 -0.48 27.85
C MET A 168 2.61 0.17 28.46
N THR A 169 2.76 0.77 29.63
CA THR A 169 1.73 1.59 30.28
C THR A 169 1.66 3.01 29.67
N PRO A 170 0.58 3.78 29.91
CA PRO A 170 0.46 5.18 29.52
C PRO A 170 1.52 6.13 30.11
N ASP A 171 2.21 5.69 31.15
CA ASP A 171 3.35 6.37 31.79
C ASP A 171 4.71 5.80 31.34
N PHE A 172 4.75 5.14 30.18
CA PHE A 172 5.95 4.59 29.54
C PHE A 172 6.74 3.59 30.42
N LYS A 173 6.05 2.83 31.28
CA LYS A 173 6.65 1.73 32.05
C LYS A 173 6.39 0.37 31.40
N PRO A 174 7.35 -0.57 31.47
CA PRO A 174 7.12 -1.94 31.03
C PRO A 174 6.10 -2.61 31.97
N LEU A 175 5.48 -3.70 31.49
CA LEU A 175 4.58 -4.50 32.31
C LEU A 175 5.24 -5.80 32.75
N ALA A 176 5.05 -6.17 34.02
CA ALA A 176 5.58 -7.41 34.57
C ALA A 176 5.01 -8.68 33.89
N ASP A 177 3.89 -8.55 33.18
CA ASP A 177 3.31 -9.63 32.39
C ASP A 177 3.78 -9.63 30.93
N ASN A 178 4.71 -8.76 30.51
CA ASN A 178 5.31 -8.87 29.17
C ASN A 178 6.08 -10.19 29.02
N PRO A 179 6.09 -10.79 27.81
CA PRO A 179 6.58 -12.16 27.61
C PRO A 179 8.06 -12.36 27.94
N PHE A 180 8.87 -11.30 27.88
CA PHE A 180 10.31 -11.36 28.13
C PHE A 180 10.75 -10.49 29.30
N TYR A 181 9.80 -9.99 30.10
CA TYR A 181 10.09 -9.13 31.25
C TYR A 181 11.04 -9.80 32.24
N THR A 182 12.01 -9.02 32.73
CA THR A 182 12.94 -9.43 33.77
C THR A 182 12.85 -8.50 34.98
N ASP A 183 12.77 -9.08 36.18
CA ASP A 183 12.78 -8.33 37.45
C ASP A 183 14.19 -8.31 38.06
N ASP A 184 15.13 -7.70 37.33
CA ASP A 184 16.55 -7.60 37.73
C ASP A 184 16.98 -6.19 38.17
N GLY A 185 16.04 -5.24 38.16
CA GLY A 185 16.24 -3.85 38.57
C GLY A 185 16.70 -2.91 37.44
N GLU A 186 16.98 -3.44 36.26
CA GLU A 186 17.24 -2.66 35.05
C GLU A 186 15.97 -2.60 34.19
N VAL A 187 15.78 -1.52 33.44
CA VAL A 187 14.66 -1.38 32.51
C VAL A 187 15.24 -1.21 31.11
N THR A 188 15.15 -2.28 30.31
CA THR A 188 15.77 -2.35 28.98
C THR A 188 14.76 -2.76 27.92
N ALA A 189 15.17 -2.80 26.64
CA ALA A 189 14.29 -3.14 25.53
C ALA A 189 13.50 -4.45 25.75
N ILE A 190 14.13 -5.48 26.32
CA ILE A 190 13.52 -6.80 26.51
C ILE A 190 12.25 -6.75 27.35
N ASP A 191 12.18 -5.81 28.31
CA ASP A 191 11.06 -5.65 29.23
C ASP A 191 9.81 -5.08 28.55
N TYR A 192 9.98 -4.48 27.36
CA TYR A 192 8.90 -3.88 26.58
C TYR A 192 8.43 -4.78 25.43
N ILE A 193 9.21 -5.77 24.99
CA ILE A 193 8.91 -6.54 23.79
C ILE A 193 7.65 -7.39 24.01
N TRP A 194 6.65 -7.18 23.15
CA TRP A 194 5.46 -8.01 23.04
C TRP A 194 5.63 -9.12 21.99
N ALA A 195 6.21 -8.79 20.84
CA ALA A 195 6.54 -9.70 19.75
C ALA A 195 7.72 -9.14 18.96
N TYR A 196 8.46 -9.99 18.25
CA TYR A 196 9.69 -9.58 17.54
C TYR A 196 9.83 -10.29 16.18
N GLY A 197 10.85 -9.96 15.40
CA GLY A 197 11.07 -10.55 14.07
C GLY A 197 10.29 -9.88 12.94
N PHE A 198 10.05 -8.57 13.05
CA PHE A 198 9.44 -7.78 11.98
C PHE A 198 10.50 -7.01 11.18
N ARG A 199 10.18 -6.69 9.92
CA ARG A 199 11.02 -5.80 9.12
C ARG A 199 10.60 -4.35 9.34
N ASN A 200 9.39 -4.02 8.93
CA ASN A 200 8.84 -2.69 8.92
C ASN A 200 7.32 -2.73 9.18
N PRO A 201 6.92 -2.95 10.44
CA PRO A 201 5.53 -3.06 10.83
C PRO A 201 4.83 -1.68 10.80
N PHE A 202 4.15 -1.35 9.70
CA PHE A 202 3.54 -0.04 9.45
C PHE A 202 2.03 0.04 9.67
N GLY A 203 1.36 -1.09 9.88
CA GLY A 203 -0.02 -1.15 10.35
C GLY A 203 -0.09 -1.80 11.72
N LEU A 204 -0.92 -1.28 12.61
CA LEU A 204 -1.13 -1.82 13.94
C LEU A 204 -2.57 -1.54 14.37
N LYS A 205 -3.33 -2.58 14.74
CA LYS A 205 -4.72 -2.42 15.20
C LYS A 205 -5.07 -3.46 16.25
N THR A 206 -5.82 -3.05 17.28
CA THR A 206 -6.43 -3.97 18.24
C THR A 206 -7.90 -4.21 17.89
N VAL A 207 -8.35 -5.47 18.01
CA VAL A 207 -9.75 -5.87 17.82
C VAL A 207 -10.12 -6.85 18.94
N GLY A 208 -10.96 -6.40 19.87
CA GLY A 208 -11.13 -7.10 21.15
C GLY A 208 -9.77 -7.22 21.85
N ASP A 209 -9.42 -8.42 22.32
CA ASP A 209 -8.14 -8.69 23.00
C ASP A 209 -7.00 -9.09 22.04
N ARG A 210 -7.22 -8.99 20.73
CA ARG A 210 -6.27 -9.42 19.70
C ARG A 210 -5.57 -8.23 19.09
N LEU A 211 -4.30 -8.42 18.77
CA LEU A 211 -3.47 -7.44 18.08
C LEU A 211 -3.23 -7.91 16.65
N PHE A 212 -3.23 -6.99 15.70
CA PHE A 212 -2.96 -7.24 14.29
C PHE A 212 -1.94 -6.25 13.77
N ALA A 213 -1.11 -6.70 12.84
CA ALA A 213 -0.12 -5.85 12.20
C ALA A 213 -0.02 -6.12 10.70
N THR A 214 0.39 -5.09 9.98
CA THR A 214 0.92 -5.24 8.62
C THR A 214 2.41 -4.95 8.66
N ASP A 215 3.18 -5.65 7.83
CA ASP A 215 4.65 -5.56 7.82
C ASP A 215 5.15 -5.58 6.38
N ASN A 216 5.97 -4.59 6.01
CA ASN A 216 6.54 -4.50 4.67
C ASN A 216 7.87 -5.25 4.61
N GLY A 217 7.93 -6.31 3.79
CA GLY A 217 9.14 -7.08 3.50
C GLY A 217 10.02 -6.39 2.44
N GLY A 218 10.91 -7.15 1.80
CA GLY A 218 11.69 -6.68 0.65
C GLY A 218 10.84 -6.67 -0.62
N ASP A 219 10.52 -7.87 -1.10
CA ASP A 219 9.73 -8.14 -2.31
C ASP A 219 8.28 -8.54 -2.00
N ILE A 220 7.95 -8.82 -0.73
CA ILE A 220 6.59 -9.18 -0.29
C ILE A 220 6.17 -8.40 0.95
N ASP A 221 4.89 -8.08 1.10
CA ASP A 221 4.33 -7.58 2.36
C ASP A 221 3.49 -8.67 3.05
N ARG A 222 3.18 -8.47 4.34
CA ARG A 222 2.25 -9.34 5.06
C ARG A 222 1.23 -8.60 5.92
N PHE A 223 0.15 -9.30 6.22
CA PHE A 223 -0.80 -9.02 7.30
C PHE A 223 -0.86 -10.25 8.21
N ASP A 224 -0.88 -10.04 9.54
CA ASP A 224 -0.98 -11.14 10.52
C ASP A 224 -1.65 -10.74 11.85
N GLU A 225 -2.16 -11.75 12.57
CA GLU A 225 -2.52 -11.66 13.99
C GLU A 225 -1.23 -11.75 14.83
N VAL A 226 -1.01 -10.77 15.70
CA VAL A 226 0.18 -10.63 16.54
C VAL A 226 -0.02 -11.32 17.89
N GLU A 227 0.69 -12.42 18.10
CA GLU A 227 0.62 -13.24 19.31
C GLU A 227 1.75 -12.88 20.29
N LYS A 228 1.44 -12.99 21.58
CA LYS A 228 2.34 -12.67 22.69
C LYS A 228 3.59 -13.55 22.68
N GLY A 229 4.76 -12.94 22.63
CA GLY A 229 6.07 -13.61 22.71
C GLY A 229 6.51 -14.30 21.43
N GLU A 230 5.74 -14.19 20.34
CA GLU A 230 6.05 -14.88 19.09
C GLU A 230 7.12 -14.16 18.27
N ASN A 231 7.84 -14.97 17.48
CA ASN A 231 8.84 -14.53 16.53
C ASN A 231 8.26 -14.56 15.10
N TYR A 232 8.27 -13.40 14.44
CA TYR A 232 7.77 -13.19 13.10
C TYR A 232 8.84 -13.34 12.01
N MET A 233 10.00 -13.89 12.41
CA MET A 233 11.01 -14.55 11.57
C MET A 233 11.81 -13.67 10.60
N TRP A 234 11.62 -12.34 10.56
CA TRP A 234 12.48 -11.47 9.74
C TRP A 234 13.94 -11.61 10.17
N SER A 235 14.78 -12.05 9.24
CA SER A 235 16.22 -12.25 9.42
C SER A 235 17.01 -11.71 8.22
N GLY A 236 16.52 -10.63 7.61
CA GLY A 236 17.12 -10.01 6.42
C GLY A 236 16.69 -10.59 5.07
N ASN A 237 15.67 -11.46 5.03
CA ASN A 237 15.11 -11.98 3.78
C ASN A 237 13.62 -12.36 3.93
N ASP A 238 12.91 -12.43 2.80
CA ASP A 238 11.45 -12.60 2.77
C ASP A 238 10.94 -14.00 3.09
N TRP A 239 11.80 -15.02 3.16
CA TRP A 239 11.36 -16.34 3.64
C TRP A 239 10.84 -16.25 5.07
N GLY A 240 11.47 -15.41 5.90
CA GLY A 240 11.01 -15.11 7.25
C GLY A 240 9.63 -14.43 7.24
N THR A 241 9.49 -13.37 6.45
CA THR A 241 8.22 -12.63 6.29
C THR A 241 7.07 -13.56 5.91
N GLY A 242 7.29 -14.50 4.99
CA GLY A 242 6.25 -15.44 4.54
C GLY A 242 5.91 -16.57 5.51
N ALA A 243 6.78 -16.91 6.47
CA ALA A 243 6.61 -18.10 7.33
C ALA A 243 5.49 -17.96 8.37
N ARG A 244 5.14 -16.72 8.73
CA ARG A 244 4.04 -16.37 9.65
C ARG A 244 3.31 -15.16 9.07
N ALA A 245 2.44 -15.44 8.12
CA ALA A 245 1.61 -14.44 7.49
C ALA A 245 0.22 -15.03 7.28
N ALA A 246 -0.81 -14.34 7.78
CA ALA A 246 -2.18 -14.67 7.43
C ALA A 246 -2.46 -14.35 5.95
N GLN A 247 -1.84 -13.29 5.44
CA GLN A 247 -1.87 -12.88 4.03
C GLN A 247 -0.49 -12.41 3.59
N ILE A 248 -0.08 -12.85 2.40
CA ILE A 248 1.12 -12.36 1.71
C ILE A 248 0.70 -11.51 0.51
N PHE A 249 1.32 -10.34 0.33
CA PHE A 249 1.18 -9.52 -0.86
C PHE A 249 2.47 -9.64 -1.66
N SER A 250 2.40 -10.24 -2.84
CA SER A 250 3.54 -10.41 -3.74
C SER A 250 3.14 -9.97 -5.16
N PRO A 251 3.81 -8.96 -5.75
CA PRO A 251 4.88 -8.15 -5.15
C PRO A 251 4.40 -7.31 -3.96
N ALA A 252 5.34 -6.78 -3.17
CA ALA A 252 5.09 -5.80 -2.13
C ALA A 252 4.30 -4.61 -2.69
N ILE A 253 3.35 -4.11 -1.91
CA ILE A 253 2.44 -3.01 -2.27
C ILE A 253 2.58 -1.80 -1.33
N GLY A 254 3.48 -1.87 -0.35
CA GLY A 254 3.66 -0.83 0.65
C GLY A 254 2.42 -0.68 1.52
N ILE A 255 1.92 -1.77 2.07
CA ILE A 255 0.75 -1.73 2.97
C ILE A 255 1.08 -0.89 4.23
N VAL A 256 0.27 0.11 4.52
CA VAL A 256 0.51 1.10 5.58
C VAL A 256 -0.77 1.31 6.37
N HIS A 257 -0.67 1.56 7.68
CA HIS A 257 -1.82 1.70 8.58
C HIS A 257 -2.70 0.43 8.64
N LEU A 258 -3.44 0.26 9.72
CA LEU A 258 -4.46 -0.79 9.80
C LEU A 258 -5.66 -0.29 10.60
N GLU A 259 -6.85 -0.44 10.04
CA GLU A 259 -8.11 -0.09 10.68
C GLU A 259 -9.05 -1.31 10.64
N TYR A 260 -9.99 -1.40 11.58
CA TYR A 260 -11.01 -2.44 11.63
C TYR A 260 -12.38 -1.79 11.65
N VAL A 261 -13.28 -2.22 10.76
CA VAL A 261 -14.66 -1.75 10.70
C VAL A 261 -15.51 -2.57 11.67
N PRO A 262 -16.04 -1.97 12.74
CA PRO A 262 -16.95 -2.66 13.64
C PRO A 262 -18.19 -3.18 12.92
N SER A 263 -18.76 -4.30 13.40
CA SER A 263 -19.96 -4.90 12.80
C SER A 263 -21.18 -3.98 12.85
N ASP A 264 -21.22 -3.06 13.81
CA ASP A 264 -22.26 -2.06 14.06
C ASP A 264 -21.95 -0.69 13.42
N TYR A 265 -20.91 -0.58 12.58
CA TYR A 265 -20.56 0.68 11.93
C TYR A 265 -21.46 0.99 10.72
N GLU A 266 -22.53 1.75 10.95
CA GLU A 266 -23.61 1.94 9.98
C GLU A 266 -23.25 2.83 8.77
N PHE A 267 -22.20 3.65 8.88
CA PHE A 267 -21.81 4.61 7.83
C PHE A 267 -21.06 3.99 6.64
N LEU A 268 -20.85 2.67 6.67
CA LEU A 268 -20.33 1.90 5.54
C LEU A 268 -21.30 0.77 5.16
N PRO A 269 -21.26 0.30 3.89
CA PRO A 269 -22.02 -0.86 3.46
C PRO A 269 -21.83 -2.06 4.36
N GLU A 270 -22.88 -2.87 4.56
CA GLU A 270 -22.84 -4.08 5.39
C GLU A 270 -21.68 -5.02 5.01
N ALA A 271 -21.39 -5.13 3.70
CA ALA A 271 -20.29 -5.94 3.17
C ALA A 271 -18.89 -5.53 3.66
N TYR A 272 -18.73 -4.32 4.21
CA TYR A 272 -17.44 -3.82 4.68
C TYR A 272 -17.27 -3.99 6.19
N ARG A 273 -18.38 -4.27 6.90
CA ARG A 273 -18.41 -4.36 8.36
C ARG A 273 -17.79 -5.68 8.83
N GLY A 274 -17.14 -5.66 9.98
CA GLY A 274 -16.43 -6.81 10.54
C GLY A 274 -15.12 -7.16 9.83
N ARG A 275 -14.59 -6.24 9.00
CA ARG A 275 -13.39 -6.47 8.16
C ARG A 275 -12.32 -5.41 8.44
N PHE A 276 -11.08 -5.74 8.10
CA PHE A 276 -9.96 -4.81 8.17
C PHE A 276 -9.90 -3.93 6.92
N ILE A 277 -9.49 -2.68 7.11
CA ILE A 277 -9.18 -1.74 6.04
C ILE A 277 -7.72 -1.31 6.19
N SER A 278 -6.97 -1.31 5.09
CA SER A 278 -5.59 -0.85 5.09
C SER A 278 -5.23 -0.15 3.78
N PRO A 279 -4.72 1.08 3.82
CA PRO A 279 -4.13 1.70 2.65
C PRO A 279 -2.85 0.99 2.21
N SER A 280 -2.56 1.06 0.92
CA SER A 280 -1.29 0.68 0.36
C SER A 280 -0.70 1.88 -0.37
N ALA A 281 0.51 2.29 0.00
CA ALA A 281 1.15 3.51 -0.49
C ALA A 281 1.89 3.30 -1.82
N GLY A 282 2.12 2.05 -2.22
CA GLY A 282 3.04 1.70 -3.30
C GLY A 282 4.50 2.02 -2.94
N GLY A 283 5.36 2.01 -3.96
CA GLY A 283 6.77 2.36 -3.81
C GLY A 283 6.95 3.83 -3.40
N PRO A 284 7.82 4.12 -2.40
CA PRO A 284 8.15 5.50 -2.05
C PRO A 284 8.69 6.27 -3.25
N GLY A 285 8.04 7.40 -3.58
CA GLY A 285 8.44 8.25 -4.71
C GLY A 285 8.05 7.74 -6.10
N ALA A 286 7.29 6.65 -6.21
CA ALA A 286 6.75 6.22 -7.49
C ALA A 286 5.78 7.28 -8.07
N VAL A 287 5.73 7.41 -9.39
CA VAL A 287 4.85 8.36 -10.10
C VAL A 287 3.74 7.60 -10.81
N GLY A 288 2.60 8.26 -10.96
CA GLY A 288 1.44 7.68 -11.61
C GLY A 288 0.87 6.48 -10.86
N GLN A 289 0.35 5.53 -11.62
CA GLN A 289 -0.31 4.33 -11.10
C GLN A 289 0.69 3.25 -10.63
N GLU A 290 1.98 3.36 -10.98
CA GLU A 290 3.05 2.38 -10.69
C GLU A 290 2.71 0.95 -11.18
N LEU A 291 2.61 -0.02 -10.27
CA LEU A 291 1.98 -1.32 -10.46
C LEU A 291 0.50 -1.16 -10.14
N GLU A 292 -0.37 -1.55 -11.07
CA GLU A 292 -1.79 -1.34 -10.91
C GLU A 292 -2.34 -2.04 -9.66
N GLY A 293 -2.82 -1.25 -8.71
CA GLY A 293 -3.30 -1.72 -7.41
C GLY A 293 -2.28 -1.70 -6.27
N ALA A 294 -1.06 -1.20 -6.48
CA ALA A 294 -0.11 -0.92 -5.39
C ALA A 294 -0.52 0.28 -4.54
N ARG A 295 -1.21 1.26 -5.14
CA ARG A 295 -1.81 2.41 -4.44
C ARG A 295 -3.31 2.26 -4.29
N ALA A 296 -3.75 1.80 -3.14
CA ALA A 296 -5.13 1.42 -2.93
C ALA A 296 -5.57 1.61 -1.48
N VAL A 297 -6.86 1.39 -1.25
CA VAL A 297 -7.38 1.01 0.06
C VAL A 297 -7.92 -0.40 -0.07
N LEU A 298 -7.40 -1.29 0.76
CA LEU A 298 -7.69 -2.72 0.79
C LEU A 298 -8.77 -2.99 1.82
N LEU A 299 -9.65 -3.94 1.53
CA LEU A 299 -10.59 -4.56 2.44
C LEU A 299 -10.15 -6.02 2.65
N MET A 300 -9.99 -6.43 3.90
CA MET A 300 -9.43 -7.71 4.29
C MET A 300 -10.37 -8.43 5.24
N ASP A 301 -10.86 -9.60 4.82
CA ASP A 301 -11.77 -10.43 5.61
C ASP A 301 -10.98 -11.48 6.40
N TYR A 302 -10.98 -11.38 7.73
CA TYR A 302 -10.26 -12.26 8.62
C TYR A 302 -11.21 -13.11 9.46
N ASN A 303 -11.05 -14.43 9.39
CA ASN A 303 -11.81 -15.36 10.21
C ASN A 303 -11.14 -15.53 11.57
N PHE A 304 -11.70 -14.88 12.59
CA PHE A 304 -11.19 -14.91 13.97
C PHE A 304 -11.19 -16.30 14.62
N GLU A 305 -12.11 -17.20 14.26
CA GLU A 305 -12.14 -18.56 14.82
C GLU A 305 -11.05 -19.45 14.24
N LYS A 306 -10.86 -19.38 12.92
CA LYS A 306 -9.90 -20.21 12.17
C LYS A 306 -8.50 -19.58 12.08
N LYS A 307 -8.34 -18.36 12.60
CA LYS A 307 -7.10 -17.57 12.56
C LYS A 307 -6.47 -17.47 11.17
N ARG A 308 -7.28 -17.12 10.17
CA ARG A 308 -6.84 -17.02 8.76
C ARG A 308 -7.74 -16.09 7.95
N MET A 309 -7.27 -15.65 6.79
CA MET A 309 -8.10 -14.94 5.84
C MET A 309 -9.33 -15.77 5.42
N ALA A 310 -10.50 -15.13 5.41
CA ALA A 310 -11.75 -15.73 4.95
C ALA A 310 -11.90 -15.61 3.43
N SER A 311 -11.36 -14.55 2.84
CA SER A 311 -11.31 -14.28 1.41
C SER A 311 -9.98 -13.62 1.03
N ILE A 312 -9.73 -13.51 -0.27
CA ILE A 312 -8.63 -12.66 -0.76
C ILE A 312 -8.94 -11.18 -0.47
N PRO A 313 -7.93 -10.34 -0.21
CA PRO A 313 -8.11 -8.90 -0.06
C PRO A 313 -8.72 -8.25 -1.31
N GLU A 314 -9.71 -7.40 -1.10
CA GLU A 314 -10.39 -6.63 -2.14
C GLU A 314 -9.84 -5.20 -2.18
N ARG A 315 -9.80 -4.56 -3.35
CA ARG A 315 -9.37 -3.15 -3.46
C ARG A 315 -10.59 -2.25 -3.65
N ILE A 316 -10.96 -1.53 -2.59
CA ILE A 316 -12.17 -0.68 -2.58
C ILE A 316 -11.89 0.75 -3.06
N LEU A 317 -10.64 1.22 -3.02
CA LEU A 317 -10.22 2.47 -3.64
C LEU A 317 -8.88 2.27 -4.33
N ARG A 318 -8.64 2.98 -5.43
CA ARG A 318 -7.35 2.98 -6.13
C ARG A 318 -6.96 4.37 -6.58
N TYR A 319 -5.66 4.63 -6.54
CA TYR A 319 -5.12 5.85 -7.10
C TYR A 319 -5.08 5.77 -8.63
N ASN A 320 -5.82 6.68 -9.29
CA ASN A 320 -5.87 6.80 -10.74
C ASN A 320 -5.19 8.10 -11.25
N GLY A 321 -4.35 8.72 -10.41
CA GLY A 321 -3.65 9.96 -10.76
C GLY A 321 -2.29 9.71 -11.41
N SER A 322 -1.69 10.77 -11.96
CA SER A 322 -0.35 10.76 -12.57
C SER A 322 0.77 11.21 -11.62
N GLY A 323 0.44 11.81 -10.48
CA GLY A 323 1.40 12.30 -9.48
C GLY A 323 1.93 11.23 -8.53
N MET A 324 2.71 11.66 -7.52
CA MET A 324 3.33 10.78 -6.50
C MET A 324 2.47 10.58 -5.24
N GLN A 325 1.14 10.77 -5.33
CA GLN A 325 0.28 10.77 -4.14
C GLN A 325 0.39 9.46 -3.35
N LEU A 326 0.41 9.57 -2.03
CA LEU A 326 0.52 8.44 -1.10
C LEU A 326 -0.70 8.41 -0.17
N PRO A 327 -1.59 7.41 -0.26
CA PRO A 327 -2.56 7.14 0.79
C PRO A 327 -1.84 6.51 1.99
N VAL A 328 -1.89 7.15 3.16
CA VAL A 328 -1.05 6.76 4.31
C VAL A 328 -1.82 6.42 5.58
N SER A 329 -3.07 6.85 5.67
CA SER A 329 -3.91 6.59 6.84
C SER A 329 -5.36 6.57 6.43
N VAL A 330 -6.12 5.68 7.07
CA VAL A 330 -7.57 5.61 7.04
C VAL A 330 -8.07 5.63 8.47
N ALA A 331 -9.24 6.19 8.73
CA ALA A 331 -9.87 6.12 10.05
C ALA A 331 -11.39 6.16 9.92
N LEU A 332 -12.09 5.67 10.94
CA LEU A 332 -13.54 5.69 11.01
C LEU A 332 -14.00 6.86 11.88
N GLY A 333 -14.81 7.74 11.31
CA GLY A 333 -15.40 8.88 12.00
C GLY A 333 -16.86 8.65 12.40
N PRO A 334 -17.56 9.68 12.89
CA PRO A 334 -18.97 9.55 13.28
C PRO A 334 -19.94 9.54 12.10
N ASP A 335 -19.47 9.70 10.86
CA ASP A 335 -20.32 9.89 9.68
C ASP A 335 -19.70 9.33 8.38
N GLY A 336 -18.65 8.51 8.47
CA GLY A 336 -17.99 7.93 7.30
C GLY A 336 -16.55 7.51 7.52
N MET A 337 -15.93 6.96 6.48
CA MET A 337 -14.51 6.64 6.48
C MET A 337 -13.70 7.86 6.01
N TYR A 338 -12.59 8.12 6.65
CA TYR A 338 -11.70 9.23 6.36
C TYR A 338 -10.37 8.70 5.85
N PHE A 339 -9.72 9.43 4.94
CA PHE A 339 -8.37 9.06 4.53
C PHE A 339 -7.45 10.26 4.33
N ILE A 340 -6.16 10.01 4.55
CA ILE A 340 -5.08 10.95 4.39
C ILE A 340 -4.31 10.67 3.10
N PRO A 341 -4.36 11.59 2.10
CA PRO A 341 -3.33 11.75 1.10
C PRO A 341 -2.16 12.55 1.70
N MET A 342 -0.96 12.00 1.72
CA MET A 342 0.19 12.66 2.35
C MET A 342 0.69 13.86 1.54
N LEU A 343 0.62 13.82 0.22
CA LEU A 343 1.18 14.86 -0.65
C LEU A 343 0.12 15.88 -1.08
N PRO A 344 0.52 17.11 -1.44
CA PRO A 344 -0.40 18.09 -2.00
C PRO A 344 -1.06 17.59 -3.30
N ASN A 345 -2.31 17.98 -3.52
CA ASN A 345 -3.03 17.83 -4.78
C ASN A 345 -2.51 18.83 -5.85
N GLN A 346 -3.14 18.83 -7.02
CA GLN A 346 -2.75 19.74 -8.12
C GLN A 346 -2.93 21.23 -7.79
N GLU A 347 -3.78 21.55 -6.82
CA GLU A 347 -4.00 22.92 -6.31
C GLU A 347 -3.02 23.30 -5.19
N GLY A 348 -2.09 22.42 -4.83
CA GLY A 348 -1.12 22.64 -3.75
C GLY A 348 -1.69 22.47 -2.35
N GLN A 349 -2.90 21.92 -2.22
CA GLN A 349 -3.55 21.64 -0.93
C GLN A 349 -3.36 20.19 -0.52
N THR A 350 -3.25 19.94 0.78
CA THR A 350 -3.29 18.58 1.34
C THR A 350 -4.57 18.41 2.16
N PRO A 351 -5.69 18.01 1.53
CA PRO A 351 -6.96 17.83 2.22
C PRO A 351 -7.03 16.49 2.96
N ILE A 352 -7.87 16.41 3.98
CA ILE A 352 -8.42 15.14 4.46
C ILE A 352 -9.75 14.91 3.76
N TYR A 353 -9.94 13.71 3.23
CA TYR A 353 -11.15 13.34 2.52
C TYR A 353 -12.04 12.46 3.38
N LYS A 354 -13.35 12.69 3.26
CA LYS A 354 -14.41 11.83 3.80
C LYS A 354 -15.07 11.02 2.70
N ILE A 355 -15.31 9.76 2.99
CA ILE A 355 -15.98 8.76 2.16
C ILE A 355 -17.19 8.28 2.94
N TYR A 356 -18.36 8.52 2.37
CA TYR A 356 -19.66 8.17 2.95
C TYR A 356 -20.49 7.46 1.88
N LEU A 357 -21.49 6.70 2.34
CA LEU A 357 -22.45 6.04 1.48
C LEU A 357 -23.43 7.06 0.88
N ASP A 358 -23.57 7.05 -0.44
CA ASP A 358 -24.50 7.88 -1.19
C ASP A 358 -25.16 7.01 -2.28
N GLU A 359 -26.39 6.54 -2.02
CA GLU A 359 -27.11 5.63 -2.92
C GLU A 359 -27.59 6.32 -4.20
N ASP A 360 -27.73 7.65 -4.17
CA ASP A 360 -28.22 8.46 -5.29
C ASP A 360 -27.06 9.03 -6.14
N SER A 361 -25.81 8.67 -5.82
CA SER A 361 -24.63 9.24 -6.45
C SER A 361 -24.49 8.88 -7.93
N ASP A 362 -24.39 9.88 -8.80
CA ASP A 362 -24.12 9.74 -10.23
C ASP A 362 -22.62 9.88 -10.57
N PHE A 363 -21.75 9.81 -9.56
CA PHE A 363 -20.31 10.02 -9.73
C PHE A 363 -19.72 9.00 -10.74
N PRO A 364 -18.92 9.45 -11.72
CA PRO A 364 -18.50 8.59 -12.84
C PRO A 364 -17.59 7.42 -12.41
N ASN A 365 -16.91 7.54 -11.28
CA ASN A 365 -16.00 6.53 -10.73
C ASN A 365 -16.56 6.00 -9.40
N GLN A 366 -17.54 5.11 -9.46
CA GLN A 366 -18.06 4.41 -8.29
C GLN A 366 -17.10 3.32 -7.83
N ILE A 367 -17.04 3.08 -6.52
CA ILE A 367 -16.27 1.97 -5.94
C ILE A 367 -16.75 0.65 -6.56
N GLY A 368 -15.83 -0.14 -7.12
CA GLY A 368 -16.13 -1.42 -7.75
C GLY A 368 -16.66 -1.37 -9.20
N LYS A 369 -16.62 -0.23 -9.88
CA LYS A 369 -17.10 -0.09 -11.29
C LYS A 369 -16.06 0.43 -12.27
N ASN A 370 -14.76 0.31 -11.98
CA ASN A 370 -13.72 0.76 -12.90
C ASN A 370 -13.64 -0.17 -14.13
N MET A 371 -13.96 0.37 -15.30
CA MET A 371 -13.96 -0.35 -16.58
C MET A 371 -12.68 -0.13 -17.39
N SER A 372 -11.58 0.35 -16.79
CA SER A 372 -10.29 0.37 -17.49
C SER A 372 -9.84 -1.06 -17.81
N PRO A 373 -9.41 -1.36 -19.05
CA PRO A 373 -8.94 -2.70 -19.39
C PRO A 373 -7.74 -3.16 -18.57
N GLN A 374 -6.79 -2.24 -18.31
CA GLN A 374 -5.64 -2.51 -17.44
C GLN A 374 -6.13 -2.92 -16.05
N TYR A 375 -7.10 -2.16 -15.50
CA TYR A 375 -7.68 -2.43 -14.18
C TYR A 375 -8.27 -3.82 -14.09
N LEU A 376 -9.07 -4.21 -15.09
CA LEU A 376 -9.70 -5.52 -15.10
C LEU A 376 -8.67 -6.64 -15.27
N ILE A 377 -7.61 -6.43 -16.08
CA ILE A 377 -6.49 -7.38 -16.23
C ILE A 377 -5.74 -7.59 -14.91
N ALA A 378 -5.51 -6.53 -14.16
CA ALA A 378 -4.88 -6.61 -12.84
C ALA A 378 -5.82 -7.23 -11.80
N GLU A 379 -7.10 -6.85 -11.80
CA GLU A 379 -8.09 -7.31 -10.83
C GLU A 379 -8.35 -8.81 -10.93
N TYR A 380 -8.56 -9.32 -12.13
CA TYR A 380 -8.74 -10.75 -12.36
C TYR A 380 -7.41 -11.53 -12.39
N GLY A 381 -6.28 -10.87 -12.09
CA GLY A 381 -4.97 -11.51 -11.95
C GLY A 381 -4.44 -12.12 -13.25
N CYS A 382 -4.86 -11.62 -14.42
CA CYS A 382 -4.54 -12.20 -15.73
C CYS A 382 -3.02 -12.33 -15.95
N ARG A 383 -2.24 -11.33 -15.52
CA ARG A 383 -0.76 -11.33 -15.63
C ARG A 383 -0.08 -12.38 -14.74
N GLY A 384 -0.78 -12.96 -13.76
CA GLY A 384 -0.23 -14.05 -12.95
C GLY A 384 0.01 -15.32 -13.79
N CYS A 385 -0.85 -15.58 -14.76
CA CYS A 385 -0.73 -16.74 -15.65
C CYS A 385 -0.21 -16.39 -17.05
N HIS A 386 -0.58 -15.22 -17.57
CA HIS A 386 -0.34 -14.83 -18.96
C HIS A 386 0.70 -13.72 -19.09
N LYS A 387 1.37 -13.68 -20.24
CA LYS A 387 2.17 -12.54 -20.67
C LYS A 387 1.31 -11.57 -21.48
N ILE A 388 1.26 -10.32 -21.02
CA ILE A 388 0.52 -9.20 -21.60
C ILE A 388 1.47 -8.00 -21.65
N GLU A 389 1.67 -7.41 -22.83
CA GLU A 389 2.63 -6.36 -23.15
C GLU A 389 4.06 -6.71 -22.70
N GLY A 390 4.47 -7.96 -22.94
CA GLY A 390 5.80 -8.44 -22.56
C GLY A 390 5.99 -8.75 -21.07
N ALA A 391 5.00 -8.47 -20.20
CA ALA A 391 5.06 -8.70 -18.76
C ALA A 391 4.07 -9.77 -18.27
N GLY A 392 4.47 -10.56 -17.27
CA GLY A 392 3.60 -11.56 -16.62
C GLY A 392 4.14 -12.99 -16.64
N GLY A 393 3.27 -13.93 -16.27
CA GLY A 393 3.58 -15.36 -16.17
C GLY A 393 3.64 -16.08 -17.52
N ASN A 394 4.17 -17.31 -17.50
CA ASN A 394 4.23 -18.19 -18.67
C ASN A 394 3.44 -19.49 -18.46
N PHE A 395 2.47 -19.50 -17.54
CA PHE A 395 1.62 -20.67 -17.30
C PHE A 395 0.56 -20.81 -18.39
N GLY A 396 -0.07 -19.70 -18.77
CA GLY A 396 -1.00 -19.59 -19.88
C GLY A 396 -0.31 -19.12 -21.16
N PRO A 397 -1.04 -19.14 -22.30
CA PRO A 397 -0.53 -18.62 -23.56
C PRO A 397 -0.27 -17.10 -23.49
N VAL A 398 0.70 -16.63 -24.28
CA VAL A 398 0.96 -15.19 -24.49
C VAL A 398 -0.27 -14.53 -25.15
N LEU A 399 -0.66 -13.35 -24.68
CA LEU A 399 -1.85 -12.62 -25.13
C LEU A 399 -1.51 -11.34 -25.94
N ASP A 400 -0.26 -11.21 -26.36
CA ASP A 400 0.25 -10.10 -27.19
C ASP A 400 0.04 -10.42 -28.69
N ASP A 401 0.97 -10.00 -29.55
CA ASP A 401 0.91 -10.10 -31.03
C ASP A 401 0.58 -11.49 -31.59
N THR A 402 0.77 -12.55 -30.81
CA THR A 402 0.44 -13.93 -31.20
C THR A 402 -1.02 -14.32 -30.98
N LEU A 403 -1.81 -13.52 -30.26
CA LEU A 403 -3.17 -13.82 -29.87
C LEU A 403 -4.10 -13.95 -31.09
N ILE A 404 -4.17 -12.91 -31.93
CA ILE A 404 -5.06 -12.86 -33.09
C ILE A 404 -4.74 -13.98 -34.08
N PRO A 405 -3.49 -14.18 -34.55
CA PRO A 405 -3.18 -15.24 -35.50
C PRO A 405 -3.53 -16.64 -34.96
N ARG A 406 -3.24 -16.89 -33.67
CA ARG A 406 -3.52 -18.18 -33.01
C ARG A 406 -5.02 -18.45 -32.93
N LEU A 407 -5.80 -17.47 -32.47
CA LEU A 407 -7.25 -17.62 -32.36
C LEU A 407 -7.90 -17.73 -33.74
N ASN A 408 -7.49 -16.92 -34.71
CA ASN A 408 -8.04 -17.01 -36.06
C ASN A 408 -7.80 -18.40 -36.69
N GLY A 409 -6.58 -18.93 -36.55
CA GLY A 409 -6.22 -20.26 -37.04
C GLY A 409 -7.04 -21.37 -36.40
N ARG A 410 -7.22 -21.33 -35.07
CA ARG A 410 -8.06 -22.31 -34.35
C ARG A 410 -9.54 -22.17 -34.72
N LEU A 411 -10.11 -20.97 -34.57
CA LEU A 411 -11.56 -20.74 -34.69
C LEU A 411 -12.08 -20.86 -36.13
N SER A 412 -11.19 -20.84 -37.12
CA SER A 412 -11.53 -21.06 -38.53
C SER A 412 -11.28 -22.48 -39.01
N SER A 413 -10.83 -23.37 -38.13
CA SER A 413 -10.50 -24.76 -38.46
C SER A 413 -11.75 -25.66 -38.47
N PRO A 414 -11.80 -26.70 -39.34
CA PRO A 414 -12.82 -27.74 -39.27
C PRO A 414 -12.89 -28.43 -37.91
N GLU A 415 -11.72 -28.63 -37.27
CA GLU A 415 -11.60 -29.27 -35.96
C GLU A 415 -12.36 -28.49 -34.87
N TYR A 416 -12.36 -27.16 -34.95
CA TYR A 416 -13.13 -26.34 -34.02
C TYR A 416 -14.65 -26.52 -34.20
N ALA A 417 -15.13 -26.63 -35.44
CA ALA A 417 -16.55 -26.87 -35.71
C ALA A 417 -17.00 -28.25 -35.20
N GLU A 418 -16.17 -29.29 -35.37
CA GLU A 418 -16.42 -30.63 -34.82
C GLU A 418 -16.44 -30.61 -33.29
N GLN A 419 -15.52 -29.89 -32.66
CA GLN A 419 -15.50 -29.72 -31.21
C GLN A 419 -16.76 -29.03 -30.69
N VAL A 420 -17.21 -27.94 -31.32
CA VAL A 420 -18.45 -27.27 -30.95
C VAL A 420 -19.65 -28.21 -31.07
N ALA A 421 -19.73 -29.00 -32.15
CA ALA A 421 -20.79 -29.98 -32.32
C ALA A 421 -20.81 -31.04 -31.21
N ALA A 422 -19.63 -31.49 -30.76
CA ALA A 422 -19.52 -32.43 -29.64
C ALA A 422 -19.94 -31.80 -28.30
N VAL A 423 -19.52 -30.56 -28.03
CA VAL A 423 -19.88 -29.82 -26.81
C VAL A 423 -21.37 -29.47 -26.77
N ASP A 424 -22.00 -29.21 -27.93
CA ASP A 424 -23.42 -28.91 -28.02
C ASP A 424 -24.32 -30.07 -27.60
N LEU A 425 -23.81 -31.31 -27.59
CA LEU A 425 -24.52 -32.48 -27.06
C LEU A 425 -24.59 -32.51 -25.52
N LEU A 426 -23.74 -31.74 -24.84
CA LEU A 426 -23.72 -31.67 -23.38
C LEU A 426 -24.91 -30.84 -22.88
N THR A 427 -25.54 -31.31 -21.80
CA THR A 427 -26.77 -30.71 -21.23
C THR A 427 -26.56 -30.04 -19.88
N SER A 428 -25.36 -30.09 -19.32
CA SER A 428 -25.01 -29.38 -18.09
C SER A 428 -24.57 -27.94 -18.37
N GLU A 429 -24.65 -27.07 -17.36
CA GLU A 429 -24.01 -25.75 -17.44
C GLU A 429 -22.48 -25.86 -17.35
N PRO A 430 -21.72 -24.94 -17.99
CA PRO A 430 -22.19 -23.80 -18.79
C PRO A 430 -22.57 -24.16 -20.24
N PHE A 431 -22.47 -25.44 -20.65
CA PHE A 431 -22.60 -25.82 -22.06
C PHE A 431 -23.99 -25.52 -22.62
N LEU A 432 -25.04 -25.77 -21.85
CA LEU A 432 -26.42 -25.51 -22.26
C LEU A 432 -26.65 -24.00 -22.50
N GLY A 433 -26.27 -23.14 -21.55
CA GLY A 433 -26.44 -21.70 -21.65
C GLY A 433 -25.68 -21.04 -22.81
N PHE A 434 -24.53 -21.59 -23.20
CA PHE A 434 -23.66 -21.03 -24.24
C PHE A 434 -23.88 -21.62 -25.65
N ARG A 435 -24.89 -22.47 -25.85
CA ARG A 435 -25.15 -23.11 -27.16
C ARG A 435 -25.36 -22.09 -28.28
N ASN A 436 -26.20 -21.07 -28.05
CA ASN A 436 -26.42 -20.02 -29.05
C ASN A 436 -25.12 -19.24 -29.33
N THR A 437 -24.36 -18.91 -28.28
CA THR A 437 -23.07 -18.21 -28.41
C THR A 437 -22.09 -18.97 -29.29
N ARG A 438 -21.97 -20.30 -29.13
CA ARG A 438 -21.10 -21.13 -29.97
C ARG A 438 -21.54 -21.11 -31.44
N GLN A 439 -22.85 -21.14 -31.71
CA GLN A 439 -23.38 -21.03 -33.07
C GLN A 439 -23.13 -19.64 -33.69
N GLU A 440 -23.25 -18.57 -32.90
CA GLU A 440 -22.89 -17.22 -33.36
C GLU A 440 -21.40 -17.08 -33.68
N ILE A 441 -20.52 -17.70 -32.90
CA ILE A 441 -19.07 -17.71 -33.17
C ILE A 441 -18.77 -18.43 -34.49
N LEU A 442 -19.41 -19.59 -34.74
CA LEU A 442 -19.27 -20.32 -36.01
C LEU A 442 -19.76 -19.50 -37.21
N ALA A 443 -20.84 -18.72 -37.02
CA ALA A 443 -21.43 -17.88 -38.07
C ALA A 443 -20.63 -16.58 -38.34
N ALA A 444 -19.96 -16.02 -37.33
CA ALA A 444 -19.11 -14.84 -37.45
C ALA A 444 -17.83 -15.14 -38.25
N SER A 445 -17.04 -14.13 -38.63
CA SER A 445 -15.74 -14.31 -39.28
C SER A 445 -14.74 -13.22 -38.87
N GLY A 446 -13.45 -13.43 -39.14
CA GLY A 446 -12.39 -12.46 -38.85
C GLY A 446 -12.34 -12.04 -37.38
N GLU A 447 -12.06 -10.77 -37.13
CA GLU A 447 -11.94 -10.20 -35.79
C GLU A 447 -13.24 -10.30 -34.97
N GLU A 448 -14.41 -10.20 -35.61
CA GLU A 448 -15.71 -10.34 -34.95
C GLU A 448 -15.85 -11.73 -34.30
N ARG A 449 -15.44 -12.79 -35.02
CA ARG A 449 -15.43 -14.16 -34.50
C ARG A 449 -14.50 -14.27 -33.27
N ILE A 450 -13.32 -13.66 -33.35
CA ILE A 450 -12.34 -13.70 -32.26
C ILE A 450 -12.88 -12.96 -31.04
N LYS A 451 -13.46 -11.76 -31.23
CA LYS A 451 -14.04 -10.96 -30.14
C LYS A 451 -15.17 -11.70 -29.44
N LYS A 452 -16.14 -12.23 -30.21
CA LYS A 452 -17.25 -13.03 -29.65
C LYS A 452 -16.74 -14.24 -28.86
N TRP A 453 -15.74 -14.93 -29.39
CA TRP A 453 -15.13 -16.06 -28.70
C TRP A 453 -14.41 -15.65 -27.42
N LEU A 454 -13.61 -14.58 -27.47
CA LEU A 454 -12.81 -14.12 -26.35
C LEU A 454 -13.69 -13.61 -25.20
N SER A 455 -14.73 -12.82 -25.49
CA SER A 455 -15.71 -12.39 -24.49
C SER A 455 -16.42 -13.59 -23.84
N ALA A 456 -16.85 -14.57 -24.62
CA ALA A 456 -17.49 -15.78 -24.09
C ALA A 456 -16.53 -16.63 -23.24
N TYR A 457 -15.28 -16.77 -23.69
CA TYR A 457 -14.23 -17.52 -22.98
C TYR A 457 -13.89 -16.87 -21.63
N LEU A 458 -13.85 -15.53 -21.57
CA LEU A 458 -13.60 -14.80 -20.33
C LEU A 458 -14.75 -14.94 -19.31
N LEU A 459 -15.99 -15.08 -19.77
CA LEU A 459 -17.16 -15.34 -18.90
C LEU A 459 -17.22 -16.78 -18.37
N ALA A 460 -16.86 -17.74 -19.22
CA ALA A 460 -16.89 -19.15 -18.88
C ALA A 460 -15.81 -19.90 -19.68
N PRO A 461 -14.59 -20.08 -19.14
CA PRO A 461 -13.48 -20.64 -19.91
C PRO A 461 -13.73 -22.04 -20.48
N SER A 462 -14.61 -22.83 -19.87
CA SER A 462 -14.96 -24.17 -20.34
C SER A 462 -16.09 -24.20 -21.39
N PHE A 463 -16.66 -23.05 -21.78
CA PHE A 463 -17.91 -23.01 -22.56
C PHE A 463 -17.87 -23.75 -23.90
N ASP A 464 -16.70 -23.83 -24.53
CA ASP A 464 -16.49 -24.52 -25.81
C ASP A 464 -15.50 -25.70 -25.70
N ASN A 465 -14.96 -25.96 -24.50
CA ASN A 465 -14.06 -27.06 -24.22
C ASN A 465 -14.11 -27.46 -22.73
N PRO A 466 -14.64 -28.64 -22.37
CA PRO A 466 -14.76 -29.08 -20.98
C PRO A 466 -13.41 -29.34 -20.29
N GLU A 467 -12.30 -29.45 -21.03
CA GLU A 467 -10.98 -29.80 -20.49
C GLU A 467 -10.13 -28.59 -20.07
N VAL A 468 -10.64 -27.37 -20.26
CA VAL A 468 -9.93 -26.12 -19.95
C VAL A 468 -9.57 -26.05 -18.47
N LYS A 469 -8.32 -25.64 -18.20
CA LYS A 469 -7.77 -25.52 -16.84
C LYS A 469 -7.83 -24.10 -16.27
N MET A 470 -8.18 -23.12 -17.09
CA MET A 470 -8.34 -21.73 -16.63
C MET A 470 -9.55 -21.65 -15.68
N PRO A 471 -9.38 -21.15 -14.44
CA PRO A 471 -10.48 -20.97 -13.51
C PRO A 471 -11.46 -19.91 -14.04
N ASN A 472 -12.73 -20.01 -13.67
CA ASN A 472 -13.71 -18.97 -14.00
C ASN A 472 -13.40 -17.71 -13.18
N PRO A 473 -13.09 -16.57 -13.84
CA PRO A 473 -12.75 -15.33 -13.14
C PRO A 473 -13.98 -14.65 -12.49
N GLY A 474 -15.21 -15.05 -12.84
CA GLY A 474 -16.43 -14.51 -12.25
C GLY A 474 -16.80 -13.10 -12.74
N MET A 475 -16.29 -12.68 -13.90
CA MET A 475 -16.52 -11.34 -14.44
C MET A 475 -17.91 -11.14 -15.06
N THR A 476 -18.35 -9.89 -15.14
CA THR A 476 -19.57 -9.50 -15.87
C THR A 476 -19.34 -9.44 -17.38
N ALA A 477 -20.43 -9.46 -18.15
CA ALA A 477 -20.36 -9.37 -19.62
C ALA A 477 -19.66 -8.09 -20.11
N ALA A 478 -19.91 -6.95 -19.44
CA ALA A 478 -19.28 -5.69 -19.79
C ALA A 478 -17.77 -5.72 -19.56
N GLU A 479 -17.31 -6.33 -18.46
CA GLU A 479 -15.88 -6.43 -18.15
C GLU A 479 -15.17 -7.37 -19.13
N ALA A 480 -15.80 -8.51 -19.45
CA ALA A 480 -15.30 -9.44 -20.45
C ALA A 480 -15.12 -8.76 -21.82
N ASP A 481 -16.12 -7.99 -22.26
CA ASP A 481 -16.07 -7.26 -23.51
C ASP A 481 -14.98 -6.18 -23.53
N THR A 482 -14.78 -5.48 -22.41
CA THR A 482 -13.72 -4.48 -22.26
C THR A 482 -12.33 -5.11 -22.37
N ILE A 483 -12.06 -6.20 -21.64
CA ILE A 483 -10.77 -6.91 -21.72
C ILE A 483 -10.57 -7.44 -23.13
N ALA A 484 -11.59 -8.07 -23.72
CA ALA A 484 -11.51 -8.63 -25.07
C ALA A 484 -11.20 -7.53 -26.10
N ALA A 485 -11.83 -6.36 -26.01
CA ALA A 485 -11.56 -5.25 -26.91
C ALA A 485 -10.11 -4.74 -26.78
N TYR A 486 -9.59 -4.63 -25.55
CA TYR A 486 -8.22 -4.20 -25.31
C TYR A 486 -7.19 -5.17 -25.87
N LEU A 487 -7.35 -6.48 -25.59
CA LEU A 487 -6.43 -7.51 -26.08
C LEU A 487 -6.39 -7.61 -27.61
N LEU A 488 -7.47 -7.20 -28.29
CA LEU A 488 -7.50 -7.12 -29.75
C LEU A 488 -6.85 -5.83 -30.25
N ALA A 489 -7.09 -4.69 -29.59
CA ALA A 489 -6.49 -3.41 -29.94
C ALA A 489 -4.98 -3.39 -29.74
N SER A 490 -4.45 -4.03 -28.69
CA SER A 490 -3.02 -4.08 -28.38
C SER A 490 -2.19 -4.93 -29.36
N THR A 491 -2.83 -5.55 -30.36
CA THR A 491 -2.16 -6.37 -31.40
C THR A 491 -2.11 -5.69 -32.76
N ILE A 492 -2.56 -4.43 -32.83
CA ILE A 492 -2.42 -3.58 -34.01
C ILE A 492 -1.10 -2.80 -33.87
N ASP A 493 -0.21 -3.01 -34.84
CA ASP A 493 1.05 -2.32 -35.03
C ASP A 493 0.81 -0.80 -35.18
N GLU A 494 0.84 -0.06 -34.06
CA GLU A 494 1.19 1.36 -34.11
C GLU A 494 2.71 1.45 -34.14
N SER A 495 3.21 1.44 -35.38
CA SER A 495 4.50 2.03 -35.72
C SER A 495 4.48 3.52 -35.42
N GLU A 496 4.48 3.91 -34.14
CA GLU A 496 5.09 5.16 -33.70
C GLU A 496 6.47 4.82 -33.14
N GLU A 497 7.48 5.51 -33.65
CA GLU A 497 8.90 5.27 -33.40
C GLU A 497 9.20 5.11 -31.90
N PHE A 498 9.33 3.87 -31.45
CA PHE A 498 10.12 3.53 -30.27
C PHE A 498 11.58 3.86 -30.59
N GLY A 499 11.98 5.10 -30.26
CA GLY A 499 13.32 5.58 -30.52
C GLY A 499 14.35 4.68 -29.84
N VAL A 500 15.50 4.50 -30.51
CA VAL A 500 16.67 3.76 -29.99
C VAL A 500 17.06 4.21 -28.56
N VAL A 501 16.72 5.45 -28.19
CA VAL A 501 16.92 6.02 -26.86
C VAL A 501 16.05 5.34 -25.79
N ASP A 502 14.82 4.95 -26.11
CA ASP A 502 13.89 4.34 -25.15
C ASP A 502 14.12 2.83 -24.99
N GLN A 503 14.60 2.14 -26.04
CA GLN A 503 15.14 0.78 -25.92
C GLN A 503 16.39 0.74 -25.02
N VAL A 504 17.26 1.74 -25.13
CA VAL A 504 18.44 1.86 -24.27
C VAL A 504 18.04 2.20 -22.83
N LYS A 505 17.05 3.07 -22.61
CA LYS A 505 16.54 3.36 -21.25
C LYS A 505 15.91 2.13 -20.60
N PHE A 506 15.13 1.34 -21.35
CA PHE A 506 14.49 0.12 -20.84
C PHE A 506 15.53 -0.98 -20.56
N PHE A 507 16.50 -1.17 -21.45
CA PHE A 507 17.62 -2.09 -21.24
C PHE A 507 18.45 -1.70 -20.01
N VAL A 508 18.78 -0.42 -19.85
CA VAL A 508 19.52 0.11 -18.69
C VAL A 508 18.72 -0.01 -17.38
N ALA A 509 17.40 0.19 -17.42
CA ALA A 509 16.52 0.03 -16.27
C ALA A 509 16.35 -1.45 -15.86
N SER A 510 16.38 -2.39 -16.83
CA SER A 510 16.22 -3.83 -16.58
C SER A 510 17.49 -4.54 -16.12
N GLN A 511 18.67 -3.94 -16.31
CA GLN A 511 19.97 -4.55 -15.99
C GLN A 511 20.66 -3.96 -14.76
N ILE A 512 20.08 -2.94 -14.12
CA ILE A 512 20.67 -2.27 -12.95
C ILE A 512 19.64 -2.19 -11.82
N PRO A 513 19.62 -3.15 -10.89
CA PRO A 513 18.88 -3.02 -9.65
C PRO A 513 19.49 -1.90 -8.81
N GLU A 514 18.62 -1.09 -8.21
CA GLU A 514 18.84 -0.12 -7.14
C GLU A 514 20.28 0.17 -6.71
N LEU A 515 20.81 1.35 -7.08
CA LEU A 515 21.94 1.93 -6.35
C LEU A 515 21.77 3.45 -6.18
N ARG A 516 21.93 3.85 -4.92
CA ARG A 516 21.80 5.15 -4.22
C ARG A 516 22.59 6.34 -4.80
N TYR A 517 23.14 6.24 -6.02
CA TYR A 517 24.12 7.20 -6.57
C TYR A 517 23.89 7.61 -8.04
N ARG A 518 22.62 7.61 -8.51
CA ARG A 518 22.24 8.10 -9.86
C ARG A 518 22.91 9.42 -10.27
N HIS A 519 23.04 10.36 -9.33
CA HIS A 519 23.64 11.67 -9.56
C HIS A 519 25.17 11.63 -9.74
N LEU A 520 25.89 10.70 -9.10
CA LEU A 520 27.35 10.58 -9.24
C LEU A 520 27.75 9.95 -10.57
N LEU A 521 27.01 8.92 -11.03
CA LEU A 521 27.27 8.30 -12.33
C LEU A 521 26.97 9.27 -13.49
N LEU A 522 25.84 9.98 -13.42
CA LEU A 522 25.53 11.03 -14.39
C LEU A 522 26.59 12.14 -14.38
N ALA A 523 27.07 12.58 -13.21
CA ALA A 523 28.13 13.58 -13.12
C ALA A 523 29.47 13.06 -13.67
N PHE A 524 29.80 11.79 -13.46
CA PHE A 524 31.01 11.16 -14.01
C PHE A 524 30.95 11.05 -15.54
N PHE A 525 29.81 10.65 -16.10
CA PHE A 525 29.60 10.59 -17.55
C PHE A 525 29.60 11.98 -18.21
N LEU A 526 28.90 12.96 -17.63
CA LEU A 526 28.93 14.35 -18.11
C LEU A 526 30.32 14.97 -18.00
N GLY A 527 31.04 14.71 -16.91
CA GLY A 527 32.43 15.15 -16.71
C GLY A 527 33.37 14.53 -17.74
N GLY A 528 33.24 13.22 -18.00
CA GLY A 528 33.99 12.52 -19.04
C GLY A 528 33.71 13.03 -20.45
N LEU A 529 32.44 13.31 -20.77
CA LEU A 529 32.02 13.84 -22.07
C LEU A 529 32.57 15.26 -22.31
N LEU A 530 32.52 16.12 -21.28
CA LEU A 530 33.08 17.48 -21.34
C LEU A 530 34.61 17.46 -21.46
N ALA A 531 35.29 16.54 -20.77
CA ALA A 531 36.74 16.37 -20.90
C ALA A 531 37.14 15.87 -22.30
N ALA A 532 36.37 14.94 -22.88
CA ALA A 532 36.60 14.44 -24.24
C ALA A 532 36.37 15.54 -25.30
N LEU A 533 35.29 16.33 -25.17
CA LEU A 533 35.02 17.47 -26.05
C LEU A 533 36.10 18.56 -25.91
N GLY A 534 36.59 18.81 -24.70
CA GLY A 534 37.71 19.72 -24.45
C GLY A 534 39.00 19.26 -25.12
N LEU A 535 39.32 17.96 -25.04
CA LEU A 535 40.49 17.37 -25.70
C LEU A 535 40.39 17.41 -27.23
N ILE A 536 39.19 17.17 -27.79
CA ILE A 536 38.94 17.29 -29.23
C ILE A 536 39.08 18.74 -29.71
N GLY A 537 38.57 19.70 -28.93
CA GLY A 537 38.74 21.14 -29.21
C GLY A 537 40.22 21.57 -29.17
N LEU A 538 40.97 21.10 -28.17
CA LEU A 538 42.40 21.38 -28.04
C LEU A 538 43.21 20.81 -29.20
N ALA A 539 42.89 19.58 -29.62
CA ALA A 539 43.49 18.93 -30.79
C ALA A 539 43.22 19.69 -32.10
N PHE A 540 42.05 20.32 -32.23
CA PHE A 540 41.70 21.17 -33.38
C PHE A 540 42.47 22.49 -33.39
N THR A 541 42.70 23.09 -32.21
CA THR A 541 43.49 24.33 -32.09
C THR A 541 44.98 24.11 -32.32
N LEU A 542 45.53 22.97 -31.89
CA LEU A 542 46.95 22.62 -32.09
C LEU A 542 47.26 22.18 -33.54
N ARG A 543 46.25 21.78 -34.33
CA ARG A 543 46.40 21.47 -35.76
C ARG A 543 46.45 22.70 -36.67
N LYS A 544 46.06 23.88 -36.18
CA LYS A 544 46.22 25.16 -36.89
C LYS A 544 47.50 25.86 -36.42
N GLY A 545 48.65 25.23 -36.69
CA GLY A 545 49.94 25.93 -36.69
C GLY A 545 49.97 26.99 -37.81
N PRO A 546 50.79 28.05 -37.66
CA PRO A 546 50.72 29.24 -38.51
C PRO A 546 51.04 28.88 -39.96
N LYS A 547 50.16 29.27 -40.89
CA LYS A 547 50.55 29.40 -42.30
C LYS A 547 51.45 30.62 -42.39
N THR A 548 52.70 30.38 -42.76
CA THR A 548 53.71 31.38 -43.14
C THR A 548 53.20 32.36 -44.17
#